data_AF-A0A6V7XI24-F1
#
_entry.id   AF-A0A6V7XI24-F1
#
_cell.length_a   1.000
_cell.length_b   1.000
_cell.length_c   1.000
_cell.angle_alpha   90.00
_cell.angle_beta   90.00
_cell.angle_gamma   90.00
#
_symmetry.space_group_name_H-M   'P 1'
#
loop_
_entity.id
_entity.type
_entity.pdbx_description
1 polymer ?
#
loop_
_entity_poly.entity_id
_entity_poly.type
_entity_poly.pdbx_seq_one_letter_code
_entity_poly.pdbx_strand_id
1 'polypeptide(L)'
;MQYNHRQMKDVFELLKAAKIPNDLPEYDAVEYVPVVVDFWNNQYKDTGYKFKVFVFGGVNEKPIFKYGNENFNVSISIFHKNNHFDGLRNVGGMFGFKHKYCFTCERKFRKSKEHDLRCKSLCRLCGRIGSERPCLATGNYLKKCDDCGKKYLNEDCFNHHKKSSNCRQTKICEKCGVIWSMKNYKREQQKKHVCGQKWCQICRQFHSVDRGCFIRPLEPKKSIPYRLVTFDFEATQNEKIRNTKWCQICRQFHSVDRGCFIRPLEPKKSIPYRLVTFDFEATQNEKIRNTIEERRLHKVNFIAATVTCTKCMEDGKIWRSPLKQNGKSCIICGNNRSITFSHRPYAQTRVDKQVVTQTPVREFIQWILFELNPQYSTMAFSHNGGRYDMVMVFREIYLKGVVPSMIRRGNKLYELKIPRNNKCNEVIFRDSYNLCPVALGKLIGAFGLQVTEKQFFPHLANISENYGRTLQQLPQKSDYLYEGMRPEKQNEFDKCYEDEKKSAVLFGRSIGRILHKRCADSHRSTDCF
;
A
#
# COMPACT_ATOMS: atom_id res chain seq x y z
N MET A 1 -42.53 26.91 27.60
CA MET A 1 -42.27 26.39 28.95
C MET A 1 -42.91 25.02 29.22
N GLN A 2 -44.12 24.69 28.70
CA GLN A 2 -44.76 23.37 28.90
C GLN A 2 -44.00 22.15 28.30
N TYR A 3 -43.24 22.33 27.22
CA TYR A 3 -42.58 21.22 26.51
C TYR A 3 -41.42 20.58 27.31
N ASN A 4 -40.60 21.38 27.99
CA ASN A 4 -39.50 20.89 28.83
C ASN A 4 -39.99 20.12 30.06
N HIS A 5 -41.14 20.51 30.63
CA HIS A 5 -41.67 19.85 31.84
C HIS A 5 -42.18 18.42 31.54
N ARG A 6 -42.74 18.20 30.35
CA ARG A 6 -43.18 16.86 29.91
C ARG A 6 -41.98 15.93 29.68
N GLN A 7 -40.95 16.41 28.99
CA GLN A 7 -39.74 15.62 28.72
C GLN A 7 -39.01 15.23 30.00
N MET A 8 -38.88 16.15 30.97
CA MET A 8 -38.29 15.83 32.27
C MET A 8 -39.10 14.78 33.03
N LYS A 9 -40.44 14.88 33.00
CA LYS A 9 -41.32 13.88 33.61
C LYS A 9 -41.12 12.50 33.00
N ASP A 10 -41.11 12.41 31.66
CA ASP A 10 -40.91 11.15 30.94
C ASP A 10 -39.53 10.53 31.24
N VAL A 11 -38.49 11.37 31.41
CA VAL A 11 -37.14 10.91 31.81
C VAL A 11 -37.15 10.38 33.25
N PHE A 12 -37.77 11.08 34.20
CA PHE A 12 -37.85 10.59 35.58
C PHE A 12 -38.63 9.27 35.70
N GLU A 13 -39.73 9.14 34.97
CA GLU A 13 -40.50 7.89 34.92
C GLU A 13 -39.67 6.74 34.33
N LEU A 14 -38.90 7.02 33.26
CA LEU A 14 -37.99 6.04 32.67
C LEU A 14 -36.88 5.60 33.64
N LEU A 15 -36.18 6.54 34.27
CA LEU A 15 -35.10 6.24 35.22
C LEU A 15 -35.63 5.40 36.38
N LYS A 16 -36.79 5.75 36.93
CA LYS A 16 -37.45 4.98 38.00
C LYS A 16 -37.82 3.57 37.53
N ALA A 17 -38.43 3.43 36.36
CA ALA A 17 -38.86 2.13 35.82
C ALA A 17 -37.68 1.23 35.48
N ALA A 18 -36.58 1.80 34.97
CA ALA A 18 -35.35 1.10 34.64
C ALA A 18 -34.42 0.89 35.86
N LYS A 19 -34.81 1.34 37.06
CA LYS A 19 -34.02 1.29 38.30
C LYS A 19 -32.66 1.98 38.19
N ILE A 20 -32.61 3.10 37.45
CA ILE A 20 -31.41 3.92 37.27
C ILE A 20 -31.46 5.06 38.31
N PRO A 21 -30.37 5.29 39.08
CA PRO A 21 -30.31 6.42 40.02
C PRO A 21 -30.47 7.75 39.29
N ASN A 22 -31.26 8.67 39.85
CA ASN A 22 -31.57 9.97 39.25
C ASN A 22 -30.75 11.14 39.86
N ASP A 23 -29.82 10.82 40.76
CA ASP A 23 -28.97 11.74 41.52
C ASP A 23 -27.52 11.77 41.03
N LEU A 24 -27.20 11.01 39.98
CA LEU A 24 -25.85 10.97 39.42
C LEU A 24 -25.54 12.25 38.63
N PRO A 25 -24.31 12.78 38.74
CA PRO A 25 -23.89 13.97 38.00
C PRO A 25 -23.73 13.71 36.50
N GLU A 26 -23.47 12.46 36.10
CA GLU A 26 -23.35 12.02 34.71
C GLU A 26 -23.71 10.54 34.57
N TYR A 27 -24.05 10.13 33.34
CA TYR A 27 -24.42 8.75 33.02
C TYR A 27 -23.47 8.19 31.96
N ASP A 28 -22.73 7.14 32.30
CA ASP A 28 -21.87 6.44 31.36
C ASP A 28 -22.69 5.67 30.30
N ALA A 29 -22.33 5.81 29.03
CA ALA A 29 -23.06 5.20 27.94
C ALA A 29 -22.85 3.67 27.86
N VAL A 30 -21.72 3.13 28.33
CA VAL A 30 -21.48 1.68 28.35
C VAL A 30 -22.30 1.02 29.44
N GLU A 31 -22.52 1.70 30.56
CA GLU A 31 -23.30 1.21 31.69
C GLU A 31 -24.82 1.35 31.48
N TYR A 32 -25.31 2.54 31.13
CA TYR A 32 -26.75 2.84 31.18
C TYR A 32 -27.49 2.61 29.86
N VAL A 33 -26.82 2.68 28.69
CA VAL A 33 -27.48 2.38 27.41
C VAL A 33 -28.01 0.94 27.35
N PRO A 34 -27.25 -0.10 27.78
CA PRO A 34 -27.77 -1.46 27.84
C PRO A 34 -29.06 -1.58 28.67
N VAL A 35 -29.06 -0.99 29.87
CA VAL A 35 -30.20 -1.04 30.80
C VAL A 35 -31.46 -0.47 30.16
N VAL A 36 -31.36 0.71 29.55
CA VAL A 36 -32.49 1.38 28.89
C VAL A 36 -32.96 0.62 27.65
N VAL A 37 -32.02 0.14 26.81
CA VAL A 37 -32.36 -0.58 25.58
C VAL A 37 -33.03 -1.92 25.88
N ASP A 38 -32.55 -2.65 26.87
CA ASP A 38 -33.15 -3.92 27.30
C ASP A 38 -34.50 -3.70 27.95
N PHE A 39 -34.64 -2.66 28.79
CA PHE A 39 -35.93 -2.26 29.35
C PHE A 39 -36.96 -1.99 28.24
N TRP A 40 -36.63 -1.19 27.23
CA TRP A 40 -37.53 -0.93 26.11
C TRP A 40 -37.80 -2.16 25.25
N ASN A 41 -36.78 -2.96 24.94
CA ASN A 41 -36.98 -4.19 24.18
C ASN A 41 -37.89 -5.19 24.92
N ASN A 42 -37.87 -5.20 26.25
CA ASN A 42 -38.77 -6.00 27.08
C ASN A 42 -40.18 -5.39 27.15
N GLN A 43 -40.28 -4.08 27.43
CA GLN A 43 -41.56 -3.38 27.52
C GLN A 43 -42.37 -3.44 26.21
N TYR A 44 -41.69 -3.35 25.07
CA TYR A 44 -42.32 -3.31 23.75
C TYR A 44 -42.23 -4.64 23.00
N LYS A 45 -41.90 -5.74 23.69
CA LYS A 45 -41.71 -7.06 23.08
C LYS A 45 -42.91 -7.51 22.23
N ASP A 46 -44.12 -7.29 22.73
CA ASP A 46 -45.36 -7.73 22.08
C ASP A 46 -45.83 -6.79 20.96
N THR A 47 -45.33 -5.56 20.94
CA THR A 47 -45.60 -4.58 19.86
C THR A 47 -44.70 -4.78 18.65
N GLY A 48 -43.66 -5.61 18.77
CA GLY A 48 -42.71 -5.90 17.70
C GLY A 48 -41.60 -4.86 17.53
N TYR A 49 -41.52 -3.82 18.37
CA TYR A 49 -40.39 -2.89 18.35
C TYR A 49 -39.13 -3.54 18.91
N LYS A 50 -38.03 -3.35 18.18
CA LYS A 50 -36.69 -3.83 18.53
C LYS A 50 -35.73 -2.67 18.36
N PHE A 51 -35.32 -2.11 19.49
CA PHE A 51 -34.47 -0.94 19.60
C PHE A 51 -33.00 -1.33 19.56
N LYS A 52 -32.21 -0.53 18.83
CA LYS A 52 -30.75 -0.57 18.85
C LYS A 52 -30.20 0.85 18.87
N VAL A 53 -29.28 1.10 19.79
CA VAL A 53 -28.61 2.40 19.95
C VAL A 53 -27.30 2.41 19.19
N PHE A 54 -27.03 3.53 18.52
CA PHE A 54 -25.80 3.83 17.80
C PHE A 54 -25.25 5.18 18.29
N VAL A 55 -24.10 5.15 18.95
CA VAL A 55 -23.40 6.34 19.44
C VAL A 55 -22.30 6.70 18.46
N PHE A 56 -22.31 7.94 17.97
CA PHE A 56 -21.31 8.48 17.05
C PHE A 56 -20.40 9.47 17.79
N GLY A 57 -19.09 9.41 17.52
CA GLY A 57 -18.10 10.36 18.03
C GLY A 57 -17.27 10.96 16.91
N GLY A 58 -17.18 12.28 16.86
CA GLY A 58 -16.40 13.00 15.84
C GLY A 58 -16.95 12.84 14.40
N VAL A 59 -16.05 12.75 13.41
CA VAL A 59 -16.40 12.66 11.97
C VAL A 59 -16.31 11.23 11.43
N ASN A 60 -16.21 10.24 12.32
CA ASN A 60 -16.09 8.84 11.93
C ASN A 60 -17.38 8.32 11.28
N GLU A 61 -17.25 7.55 10.20
CA GLU A 61 -18.40 6.95 9.51
C GLU A 61 -19.07 5.83 10.30
N LYS A 62 -18.30 5.20 11.21
CA LYS A 62 -18.79 4.12 12.06
C LYS A 62 -19.13 4.63 13.46
N PRO A 63 -20.17 4.07 14.10
CA PRO A 63 -20.47 4.34 15.49
C PRO A 63 -19.29 3.91 16.38
N ILE A 64 -19.02 4.69 17.43
CA ILE A 64 -18.01 4.39 18.45
C ILE A 64 -18.53 3.38 19.47
N PHE A 65 -19.85 3.33 19.69
CA PHE A 65 -20.50 2.37 20.56
C PHE A 65 -21.87 2.00 20.00
N LYS A 66 -22.28 0.74 20.19
CA LYS A 66 -23.58 0.23 19.74
C LYS A 66 -24.07 -0.87 20.68
N TYR A 67 -25.37 -0.88 20.94
CA TYR A 67 -26.00 -1.89 21.80
C TYR A 67 -27.42 -2.20 21.35
N GLY A 68 -27.81 -3.47 21.37
CA GLY A 68 -29.12 -3.98 20.98
C GLY A 68 -29.08 -5.08 19.91
N ASN A 69 -30.24 -5.70 19.66
CA ASN A 69 -30.37 -6.88 18.80
C ASN A 69 -29.96 -6.61 17.33
N GLU A 70 -29.33 -7.57 16.66
CA GLU A 70 -28.99 -7.46 15.22
C GLU A 70 -30.21 -7.37 14.30
N ASN A 71 -31.36 -7.90 14.70
CA ASN A 71 -32.63 -7.84 13.97
C ASN A 71 -33.52 -6.66 14.42
N PHE A 72 -32.91 -5.50 14.70
CA PHE A 72 -33.61 -4.28 15.10
C PHE A 72 -34.46 -3.69 13.96
N ASN A 73 -35.53 -2.99 14.32
CA ASN A 73 -36.35 -2.20 13.39
C ASN A 73 -36.39 -0.70 13.76
N VAL A 74 -36.00 -0.34 14.99
CA VAL A 74 -35.87 1.05 15.46
C VAL A 74 -34.41 1.35 15.79
N SER A 75 -33.81 2.29 15.07
CA SER A 75 -32.45 2.78 15.32
C SER A 75 -32.47 4.10 16.08
N ILE A 76 -31.90 4.12 17.28
CA ILE A 76 -31.71 5.34 18.08
C ILE A 76 -30.29 5.82 17.85
N SER A 77 -30.13 7.08 17.44
CA SER A 77 -28.84 7.65 17.10
C SER A 77 -28.49 8.80 18.05
N ILE A 78 -27.32 8.72 18.66
CA ILE A 78 -26.84 9.71 19.63
C ILE A 78 -25.44 10.16 19.19
N PHE A 79 -25.15 11.44 19.33
CA PHE A 79 -23.85 12.03 19.06
C PHE A 79 -23.15 12.39 20.36
N HIS A 80 -21.91 11.96 20.53
CA HIS A 80 -21.09 12.30 21.69
C HIS A 80 -20.02 13.32 21.30
N LYS A 81 -20.03 14.47 21.98
CA LYS A 81 -18.99 15.52 21.84
C LYS A 81 -18.86 16.29 23.15
N ASN A 82 -17.62 16.56 23.56
CA ASN A 82 -17.30 17.39 24.74
C ASN A 82 -18.03 16.95 26.03
N ASN A 83 -18.04 15.64 26.32
CA ASN A 83 -18.73 15.05 27.47
C ASN A 83 -20.25 15.29 27.50
N HIS A 84 -20.87 15.49 26.32
CA HIS A 84 -22.31 15.67 26.16
C HIS A 84 -22.87 14.76 25.05
N PHE A 85 -24.12 14.34 25.21
CA PHE A 85 -24.85 13.50 24.26
C PHE A 85 -26.01 14.26 23.61
N ASP A 86 -26.00 14.32 22.28
CA ASP A 86 -27.04 14.97 21.48
C ASP A 86 -27.83 13.94 20.65
N GLY A 87 -29.16 14.05 20.65
CA GLY A 87 -30.02 13.21 19.82
C GLY A 87 -29.88 13.53 18.33
N LEU A 88 -29.55 12.53 17.51
CA LEU A 88 -29.42 12.67 16.06
C LEU A 88 -30.69 12.22 15.35
N ARG A 89 -31.45 13.16 14.78
CA ARG A 89 -32.60 12.82 13.92
C ARG A 89 -32.19 12.33 12.53
N ASN A 90 -31.08 12.83 11.99
CA ASN A 90 -30.59 12.48 10.66
C ASN A 90 -29.07 12.31 10.65
N VAL A 91 -28.61 11.08 10.90
CA VAL A 91 -27.18 10.71 10.89
C VAL A 91 -26.50 11.05 9.56
N GLY A 92 -27.23 10.95 8.44
CA GLY A 92 -26.69 11.31 7.13
C GLY A 92 -26.22 12.78 7.06
N GLY A 93 -26.91 13.68 7.78
CA GLY A 93 -26.57 15.10 7.86
C GLY A 93 -25.17 15.37 8.41
N MET A 94 -24.67 14.51 9.31
CA MET A 94 -23.32 14.61 9.88
C MET A 94 -22.22 14.50 8.81
N PHE A 95 -22.50 13.82 7.71
CA PHE A 95 -21.55 13.60 6.61
C PHE A 95 -21.73 14.60 5.45
N GLY A 96 -22.56 15.62 5.62
CA GLY A 96 -22.83 16.69 4.66
C GLY A 96 -24.15 16.55 3.92
N PHE A 97 -24.61 17.67 3.35
CA PHE A 97 -25.88 17.78 2.64
C PHE A 97 -26.04 16.67 1.59
N LYS A 98 -27.17 15.94 1.64
CA LYS A 98 -27.57 14.83 0.76
C LYS A 98 -27.00 13.44 1.07
N HIS A 99 -26.22 13.24 2.12
CA HIS A 99 -25.88 11.89 2.57
C HIS A 99 -27.03 11.27 3.37
N LYS A 100 -27.18 9.95 3.22
CA LYS A 100 -28.03 9.08 4.02
C LYS A 100 -27.15 8.03 4.69
N TYR A 101 -27.63 7.43 5.76
CA TYR A 101 -26.90 6.41 6.51
C TYR A 101 -27.71 5.10 6.55
N CYS A 102 -27.03 3.97 6.41
CA CYS A 102 -27.64 2.65 6.61
C CYS A 102 -27.06 2.02 7.86
N PHE A 103 -27.91 1.82 8.87
CA PHE A 103 -27.53 1.23 10.15
C PHE A 103 -27.17 -0.26 10.07
N THR A 104 -27.60 -0.96 9.03
CA THR A 104 -27.38 -2.41 8.88
C THR A 104 -26.04 -2.74 8.25
N CYS A 105 -25.54 -1.92 7.32
CA CYS A 105 -24.20 -2.08 6.74
C CYS A 105 -23.20 -1.03 7.22
N GLU A 106 -23.63 -0.12 8.10
CA GLU A 106 -22.85 0.94 8.74
C GLU A 106 -22.08 1.80 7.71
N ARG A 107 -22.77 2.19 6.63
CA ARG A 107 -22.20 2.99 5.55
C ARG A 107 -23.08 4.16 5.15
N LYS A 108 -22.44 5.27 4.81
CA LYS A 108 -23.09 6.42 4.19
C LYS A 108 -23.24 6.23 2.68
N PHE A 109 -24.31 6.78 2.11
CA PHE A 109 -24.56 6.75 0.67
C PHE A 109 -25.34 7.99 0.25
N ARG A 110 -25.18 8.45 -0.99
CA ARG A 110 -25.94 9.61 -1.50
C ARG A 110 -27.17 9.18 -2.26
N LYS A 111 -27.05 8.10 -3.04
CA LYS A 111 -28.13 7.56 -3.87
C LYS A 111 -28.28 6.07 -3.59
N SER A 112 -29.51 5.54 -3.61
CA SER A 112 -29.76 4.11 -3.34
C SER A 112 -28.96 3.17 -4.25
N LYS A 113 -28.61 3.64 -5.45
CA LYS A 113 -27.81 2.93 -6.45
C LYS A 113 -26.33 2.71 -6.08
N GLU A 114 -25.82 3.40 -5.06
CA GLU A 114 -24.43 3.30 -4.57
C GLU A 114 -24.30 2.27 -3.43
N HIS A 115 -25.43 1.74 -2.95
CA HIS A 115 -25.50 0.85 -1.80
C HIS A 115 -25.04 -0.58 -2.14
N ASP A 116 -24.47 -1.29 -1.17
CA ASP A 116 -24.04 -2.69 -1.36
C ASP A 116 -25.27 -3.59 -1.59
N LEU A 117 -25.25 -4.33 -2.71
CA LEU A 117 -26.32 -5.25 -3.10
C LEU A 117 -26.50 -6.43 -2.12
N ARG A 118 -25.51 -6.67 -1.26
CA ARG A 118 -25.53 -7.70 -0.21
C ARG A 118 -26.17 -7.24 1.09
N CYS A 119 -26.49 -5.94 1.23
CA CYS A 119 -27.11 -5.43 2.45
C CYS A 119 -28.51 -6.04 2.65
N LYS A 120 -28.80 -6.48 3.88
CA LYS A 120 -30.09 -7.09 4.25
C LYS A 120 -31.26 -6.09 4.16
N SER A 121 -30.99 -4.83 4.48
CA SER A 121 -31.94 -3.73 4.41
C SER A 121 -32.18 -3.19 3.00
N LEU A 122 -31.65 -3.84 1.96
CA LEU A 122 -31.91 -3.49 0.56
C LEU A 122 -32.93 -4.47 -0.04
N CYS A 123 -34.04 -3.94 -0.56
CA CYS A 123 -34.89 -4.74 -1.44
C CYS A 123 -34.26 -4.84 -2.84
N ARG A 124 -33.80 -6.04 -3.24
CA ARG A 124 -33.20 -6.28 -4.56
C ARG A 124 -34.19 -6.15 -5.73
N LEU A 125 -35.49 -6.21 -5.44
CA LEU A 125 -36.55 -6.07 -6.43
C LEU A 125 -36.80 -4.58 -6.76
N CYS A 126 -37.17 -3.77 -5.77
CA CYS A 126 -37.50 -2.34 -5.98
C CYS A 126 -36.33 -1.35 -5.76
N GLY A 127 -35.25 -1.76 -5.09
CA GLY A 127 -34.07 -0.92 -4.83
C GLY A 127 -34.21 0.03 -3.62
N ARG A 128 -35.29 -0.06 -2.84
CA ARG A 128 -35.44 0.71 -1.60
C ARG A 128 -34.56 0.16 -0.48
N ILE A 129 -34.11 1.06 0.38
CA ILE A 129 -33.24 0.78 1.54
C ILE A 129 -34.01 1.17 2.80
N GLY A 130 -34.04 0.30 3.81
CA GLY A 130 -34.68 0.55 5.11
C GLY A 130 -34.70 -0.68 6.01
N SER A 131 -34.99 -0.49 7.29
CA SER A 131 -35.10 -1.58 8.28
C SER A 131 -36.23 -2.57 7.94
N GLU A 132 -37.32 -2.10 7.35
CA GLU A 132 -38.47 -2.92 6.91
C GLU A 132 -38.25 -3.62 5.56
N ARG A 133 -37.00 -3.86 5.17
CA ARG A 133 -36.64 -4.48 3.88
C ARG A 133 -35.93 -5.82 4.13
N PRO A 134 -36.08 -6.81 3.23
CA PRO A 134 -36.75 -6.78 1.92
C PRO A 134 -38.28 -6.63 2.01
N CYS A 135 -38.92 -6.10 0.95
CA CYS A 135 -40.38 -5.96 0.92
C CYS A 135 -41.07 -7.31 1.12
N LEU A 136 -41.96 -7.39 2.11
CA LEU A 136 -42.75 -8.58 2.41
C LEU A 136 -43.85 -8.80 1.37
N ALA A 137 -44.31 -10.05 1.24
CA ALA A 137 -45.44 -10.40 0.38
C ALA A 137 -46.75 -9.88 0.99
N THR A 138 -47.70 -9.50 0.15
CA THR A 138 -49.03 -9.04 0.58
C THR A 138 -50.09 -9.86 -0.11
N GLY A 139 -50.71 -10.79 0.64
CA GLY A 139 -51.70 -11.74 0.12
C GLY A 139 -51.16 -12.55 -1.07
N ASN A 140 -52.01 -12.73 -2.09
CA ASN A 140 -51.71 -13.49 -3.30
C ASN A 140 -51.16 -12.63 -4.45
N TYR A 141 -50.68 -11.41 -4.17
CA TYR A 141 -50.19 -10.52 -5.21
C TYR A 141 -48.93 -11.09 -5.88
N LEU A 142 -48.98 -11.32 -7.18
CA LEU A 142 -47.83 -11.74 -7.98
C LEU A 142 -47.86 -11.04 -9.34
N LYS A 143 -46.91 -10.14 -9.60
CA LYS A 143 -46.81 -9.43 -10.89
C LYS A 143 -45.41 -9.50 -11.47
N LYS A 144 -45.28 -9.96 -12.72
CA LYS A 144 -44.04 -9.90 -13.50
C LYS A 144 -43.94 -8.52 -14.17
N CYS A 145 -42.76 -7.92 -14.17
CA CYS A 145 -42.48 -6.73 -14.97
C CYS A 145 -41.89 -7.15 -16.31
N ASP A 146 -42.47 -6.68 -17.41
CA ASP A 146 -42.06 -7.07 -18.77
C ASP A 146 -40.69 -6.50 -19.14
N ASP A 147 -40.34 -5.31 -18.64
CA ASP A 147 -39.08 -4.62 -18.97
C ASP A 147 -37.84 -5.28 -18.33
N CYS A 148 -37.97 -5.72 -17.08
CA CYS A 148 -36.87 -6.23 -16.26
C CYS A 148 -36.97 -7.71 -15.90
N GLY A 149 -38.09 -8.35 -16.19
CA GLY A 149 -38.38 -9.76 -15.96
C GLY A 149 -38.64 -10.16 -14.50
N LYS A 150 -38.48 -9.23 -13.54
CA LYS A 150 -38.62 -9.52 -12.11
C LYS A 150 -40.07 -9.78 -11.71
N LYS A 151 -40.28 -10.70 -10.77
CA LYS A 151 -41.58 -10.98 -10.12
C LYS A 151 -41.66 -10.26 -8.78
N TYR A 152 -42.79 -9.62 -8.51
CA TYR A 152 -43.04 -8.84 -7.30
C TYR A 152 -44.21 -9.44 -6.53
N LEU A 153 -44.04 -9.59 -5.21
CA LEU A 153 -45.02 -10.17 -4.30
C LEU A 153 -45.86 -9.14 -3.54
N ASN A 154 -45.68 -7.86 -3.86
CA ASN A 154 -46.33 -6.74 -3.22
C ASN A 154 -46.52 -5.60 -4.21
N GLU A 155 -47.70 -4.98 -4.18
CA GLU A 155 -48.09 -3.92 -5.11
C GLU A 155 -47.28 -2.64 -4.95
N ASP A 156 -47.05 -2.17 -3.72
CA ASP A 156 -46.19 -1.01 -3.45
C ASP A 156 -44.75 -1.23 -3.95
N CYS A 157 -44.21 -2.44 -3.78
CA CYS A 157 -42.91 -2.84 -4.32
C CYS A 157 -42.90 -2.75 -5.86
N PHE A 158 -43.99 -3.19 -6.50
CA PHE A 158 -44.16 -3.10 -7.95
C PHE A 158 -44.30 -1.64 -8.42
N ASN A 159 -45.15 -0.84 -7.79
CA ASN A 159 -45.38 0.54 -8.21
C ASN A 159 -44.13 1.42 -8.00
N HIS A 160 -43.40 1.19 -6.91
CA HIS A 160 -42.15 1.91 -6.67
C HIS A 160 -41.06 1.54 -7.69
N HIS A 161 -40.90 0.26 -8.04
CA HIS A 161 -39.84 -0.12 -8.99
C HIS A 161 -40.06 0.53 -10.36
N LYS A 162 -41.33 0.63 -10.82
CA LYS A 162 -41.72 1.28 -12.09
C LYS A 162 -41.41 2.77 -12.09
N LYS A 163 -41.71 3.46 -11.00
CA LYS A 163 -41.41 4.91 -10.83
C LYS A 163 -39.91 5.17 -10.67
N SER A 164 -39.14 4.18 -10.23
CA SER A 164 -37.70 4.31 -9.98
C SER A 164 -36.84 3.97 -11.20
N SER A 165 -35.59 4.45 -11.18
CA SER A 165 -34.57 4.02 -12.17
C SER A 165 -34.13 2.55 -12.04
N ASN A 166 -34.64 1.80 -11.05
CA ASN A 166 -34.21 0.43 -10.77
C ASN A 166 -34.62 -0.57 -11.86
N CYS A 167 -35.80 -0.37 -12.47
CA CYS A 167 -36.30 -1.20 -13.58
C CYS A 167 -35.30 -1.21 -14.75
N ARG A 168 -34.83 -0.03 -15.17
CA ARG A 168 -33.86 0.12 -16.27
C ARG A 168 -32.44 -0.30 -15.88
N GLN A 169 -32.10 -0.27 -14.60
CA GLN A 169 -30.74 -0.54 -14.12
C GLN A 169 -30.49 -2.01 -13.79
N THR A 170 -31.51 -2.80 -13.50
CA THR A 170 -31.33 -4.18 -13.05
C THR A 170 -32.33 -5.11 -13.71
N LYS A 171 -31.85 -6.21 -14.30
CA LYS A 171 -32.66 -7.23 -14.96
C LYS A 171 -32.43 -8.60 -14.32
N ILE A 172 -33.38 -9.51 -14.44
CA ILE A 172 -33.21 -10.92 -14.03
C ILE A 172 -32.90 -11.79 -15.27
N CYS A 173 -31.92 -12.71 -15.19
CA CYS A 173 -31.72 -13.71 -16.26
C CYS A 173 -32.84 -14.75 -16.15
N GLU A 174 -33.60 -14.97 -17.23
CA GLU A 174 -34.68 -15.96 -17.26
C GLU A 174 -34.16 -17.40 -17.11
N LYS A 175 -32.90 -17.66 -17.50
CA LYS A 175 -32.28 -19.00 -17.40
C LYS A 175 -31.74 -19.35 -16.01
N CYS A 176 -31.24 -18.38 -15.24
CA CYS A 176 -30.58 -18.66 -13.95
C CYS A 176 -31.16 -17.89 -12.75
N GLY A 177 -32.16 -17.03 -12.95
CA GLY A 177 -32.81 -16.26 -11.89
C GLY A 177 -31.94 -15.17 -11.24
N VAL A 178 -30.69 -14.99 -11.67
CA VAL A 178 -29.78 -13.99 -11.09
C VAL A 178 -30.18 -12.59 -11.54
N ILE A 179 -30.30 -11.67 -10.57
CA ILE A 179 -30.47 -10.24 -10.82
C ILE A 179 -29.09 -9.62 -11.10
N TRP A 180 -28.95 -8.95 -12.24
CA TRP A 180 -27.70 -8.33 -12.68
C TRP A 180 -27.89 -6.86 -13.07
N SER A 181 -26.80 -6.08 -13.05
CA SER A 181 -26.82 -4.62 -13.25
C SER A 181 -26.39 -4.20 -14.66
N MET A 182 -27.24 -3.42 -15.33
CA MET A 182 -27.01 -2.83 -16.66
C MET A 182 -25.91 -1.75 -16.68
N LYS A 183 -25.45 -1.25 -15.52
CA LYS A 183 -24.32 -0.28 -15.49
C LYS A 183 -22.99 -0.94 -15.85
N ASN A 184 -22.79 -2.19 -15.44
CA ASN A 184 -21.57 -2.93 -15.77
C ASN A 184 -21.50 -3.23 -17.28
N TYR A 185 -22.66 -3.35 -17.94
CA TYR A 185 -22.78 -3.56 -19.38
C TYR A 185 -22.32 -2.36 -20.23
N LYS A 186 -22.56 -1.12 -19.77
CA LYS A 186 -22.20 0.10 -20.54
C LYS A 186 -20.74 0.52 -20.41
N ARG A 187 -20.04 0.16 -19.32
CA ARG A 187 -18.63 0.54 -19.08
C ARG A 187 -17.62 -0.49 -19.59
N GLU A 188 -18.00 -1.77 -19.63
CA GLU A 188 -17.14 -2.86 -20.06
C GLU A 188 -18.02 -3.92 -20.75
N GLN A 189 -18.02 -3.96 -22.09
CA GLN A 189 -18.80 -4.95 -22.89
C GLN A 189 -18.54 -6.40 -22.46
N GLN A 190 -17.38 -6.68 -21.84
CA GLN A 190 -16.95 -7.98 -21.34
C GLN A 190 -17.66 -8.44 -20.04
N LYS A 191 -18.45 -7.59 -19.37
CA LYS A 191 -19.25 -7.93 -18.17
C LYS A 191 -20.75 -8.16 -18.49
N LYS A 192 -21.06 -8.67 -19.69
CA LYS A 192 -22.40 -9.22 -19.98
C LYS A 192 -22.65 -10.35 -18.98
N HIS A 193 -23.82 -10.38 -18.36
CA HIS A 193 -24.19 -11.53 -17.53
C HIS A 193 -24.21 -12.79 -18.42
N VAL A 194 -23.32 -13.74 -18.15
CA VAL A 194 -23.29 -15.06 -18.80
C VAL A 194 -23.87 -16.05 -17.81
N CYS A 195 -25.06 -16.59 -18.11
CA CYS A 195 -25.73 -17.53 -17.21
C CYS A 195 -24.84 -18.80 -17.08
N GLY A 196 -24.70 -19.33 -15.87
CA GLY A 196 -23.79 -20.46 -15.58
C GLY A 196 -22.35 -20.09 -15.21
N GLN A 197 -21.99 -18.79 -15.15
CA GLN A 197 -20.67 -18.35 -14.68
C GLN A 197 -20.68 -17.68 -13.30
N LYS A 198 -19.65 -17.94 -12.48
CA LYS A 198 -19.42 -17.32 -11.16
C LYS A 198 -18.06 -16.62 -11.12
N TRP A 199 -18.02 -15.47 -10.46
CA TRP A 199 -16.76 -14.75 -10.21
C TRP A 199 -15.92 -15.48 -9.18
N CYS A 200 -14.67 -15.79 -9.53
CA CYS A 200 -13.69 -16.38 -8.64
C CYS A 200 -12.81 -15.30 -7.99
N GLN A 201 -12.77 -15.28 -6.66
CA GLN A 201 -11.95 -14.30 -5.90
C GLN A 201 -10.45 -14.59 -6.00
N ILE A 202 -10.07 -15.82 -6.36
CA ILE A 202 -8.67 -16.27 -6.40
C ILE A 202 -7.99 -15.76 -7.67
N CYS A 203 -8.54 -16.08 -8.84
CA CYS A 203 -7.97 -15.69 -10.13
C CYS A 203 -8.55 -14.38 -10.70
N ARG A 204 -9.58 -13.82 -10.06
CA ARG A 204 -10.29 -12.60 -10.49
C ARG A 204 -10.88 -12.71 -11.91
N GLN A 205 -11.43 -13.88 -12.26
CA GLN A 205 -12.12 -14.13 -13.53
C GLN A 205 -13.47 -14.85 -13.30
N PHE A 206 -14.33 -14.85 -14.31
CA PHE A 206 -15.57 -15.62 -14.32
C PHE A 206 -15.32 -17.05 -14.85
N HIS A 207 -15.87 -18.06 -14.19
CA HIS A 207 -15.77 -19.47 -14.61
C HIS A 207 -17.13 -20.13 -14.60
N SER A 208 -17.31 -21.19 -15.40
CA SER A 208 -18.51 -22.04 -15.29
C SER A 208 -18.60 -22.62 -13.87
N VAL A 209 -19.82 -22.70 -13.34
CA VAL A 209 -20.11 -23.27 -12.02
C VAL A 209 -19.66 -24.73 -11.95
N ASP A 210 -19.71 -25.43 -13.07
CA ASP A 210 -19.47 -26.88 -13.18
C ASP A 210 -17.97 -27.21 -13.29
N ARG A 211 -17.16 -26.31 -13.90
CA ARG A 211 -15.73 -26.54 -14.11
C ARG A 211 -14.83 -25.98 -13.00
N GLY A 212 -15.29 -25.06 -12.16
CA GLY A 212 -14.42 -24.47 -11.10
C GLY A 212 -13.22 -23.68 -11.63
N CYS A 213 -12.29 -23.31 -10.73
CA CYS A 213 -11.12 -22.47 -11.03
C CYS A 213 -9.86 -23.32 -11.19
N PHE A 214 -9.49 -23.64 -12.44
CA PHE A 214 -8.22 -24.31 -12.75
C PHE A 214 -7.14 -23.29 -13.14
N ILE A 215 -5.91 -23.50 -12.66
CA ILE A 215 -4.72 -22.74 -13.08
C ILE A 215 -4.45 -23.13 -14.53
N ARG A 216 -4.62 -22.18 -15.46
CA ARG A 216 -4.18 -22.36 -16.85
C ARG A 216 -2.67 -22.15 -16.92
N PRO A 217 -1.95 -22.83 -17.83
CA PRO A 217 -0.62 -22.41 -18.25
C PRO A 217 -0.64 -20.92 -18.58
N LEU A 218 0.37 -20.17 -18.16
CA LEU A 218 0.47 -18.73 -18.41
C LEU A 218 0.60 -18.48 -19.91
N GLU A 219 -0.53 -18.29 -20.59
CA GLU A 219 -0.51 -17.75 -21.95
C GLU A 219 -0.08 -16.28 -21.88
N PRO A 220 0.92 -15.86 -22.67
CA PRO A 220 1.31 -14.46 -22.77
C PRO A 220 0.05 -13.62 -23.04
N LYS A 221 -0.19 -12.61 -22.21
CA LYS A 221 -1.31 -11.68 -22.46
C LYS A 221 -1.10 -11.06 -23.84
N LYS A 222 -1.94 -11.41 -24.82
CA LYS A 222 -2.02 -10.66 -26.08
C LYS A 222 -2.24 -9.19 -25.72
N SER A 223 -1.33 -8.33 -26.17
CA SER A 223 -1.39 -6.90 -25.93
C SER A 223 -2.75 -6.38 -26.38
N ILE A 224 -3.52 -5.80 -25.46
CA ILE A 224 -4.75 -5.13 -25.81
C ILE A 224 -4.33 -3.91 -26.64
N PRO A 225 -4.79 -3.73 -27.89
CA PRO A 225 -4.49 -2.54 -28.66
C PRO A 225 -5.04 -1.34 -27.88
N TYR A 226 -4.14 -0.47 -27.43
CA TYR A 226 -4.47 0.82 -26.85
C TYR A 226 -4.48 1.85 -27.97
N ARG A 227 -5.45 2.78 -27.92
CA ARG A 227 -5.54 3.87 -28.88
C ARG A 227 -4.69 5.03 -28.37
N LEU A 228 -3.55 5.31 -29.00
CA LEU A 228 -2.92 6.62 -28.90
C LEU A 228 -3.76 7.59 -29.74
N VAL A 229 -4.16 8.71 -29.14
CA VAL A 229 -4.68 9.86 -29.89
C VAL A 229 -3.57 10.90 -29.89
N THR A 230 -2.86 10.96 -30.99
CA THR A 230 -1.96 12.06 -31.34
C THR A 230 -2.68 12.87 -32.41
N PHE A 231 -2.91 14.14 -32.14
CA PHE A 231 -3.51 15.05 -33.11
C PHE A 231 -2.48 16.11 -33.48
N ASP A 232 -2.45 16.42 -34.77
CA ASP A 232 -1.77 17.58 -35.34
C ASP A 232 -2.84 18.39 -36.06
N PHE A 233 -2.84 19.71 -35.91
CA PHE A 233 -3.80 20.58 -36.58
C PHE A 233 -3.09 21.27 -37.73
N GLU A 234 -3.41 20.86 -38.95
CA GLU A 234 -3.11 21.65 -40.14
C GLU A 234 -4.21 22.71 -40.29
N ALA A 235 -3.85 23.99 -40.19
CA ALA A 235 -4.76 25.12 -40.30
C ALA A 235 -4.49 25.90 -41.59
N THR A 236 -5.54 26.21 -42.37
CA THR A 236 -5.42 27.05 -43.57
C THR A 236 -5.23 28.53 -43.19
N GLN A 237 -4.25 29.19 -43.81
CA GLN A 237 -3.91 30.60 -43.55
C GLN A 237 -4.63 31.57 -44.50
N ASN A 238 -5.94 31.44 -44.64
CA ASN A 238 -6.69 32.20 -45.64
C ASN A 238 -7.12 33.59 -45.15
N GLU A 239 -7.08 33.87 -43.84
CA GLU A 239 -7.50 35.14 -43.27
C GLU A 239 -6.32 35.97 -42.77
N LYS A 240 -6.14 37.17 -43.35
CA LYS A 240 -5.16 38.17 -42.87
C LYS A 240 -5.67 38.82 -41.59
N ILE A 241 -5.10 38.45 -40.44
CA ILE A 241 -5.40 39.09 -39.14
C ILE A 241 -4.69 40.46 -39.07
N ARG A 242 -5.46 41.55 -39.22
CA ARG A 242 -4.96 42.93 -39.04
C ARG A 242 -4.93 43.31 -37.56
N ASN A 243 -4.04 44.24 -37.19
CA ASN A 243 -3.83 44.75 -35.81
C ASN A 243 -3.22 43.77 -34.81
N THR A 244 -2.25 42.97 -35.25
CA THR A 244 -1.42 42.16 -34.36
C THR A 244 0.05 42.55 -34.48
N LYS A 245 0.77 42.54 -33.36
CA LYS A 245 2.23 42.69 -33.31
C LYS A 245 2.85 41.35 -32.96
N TRP A 246 3.97 41.03 -33.60
CA TRP A 246 4.75 39.84 -33.27
C TRP A 246 5.41 40.02 -31.91
N CYS A 247 5.16 39.07 -31.01
CA CYS A 247 5.80 39.03 -29.71
C CYS A 247 7.04 38.17 -29.75
N GLN A 248 8.21 38.77 -29.52
CA GLN A 248 9.44 38.00 -29.45
C GLN A 248 9.52 37.07 -28.22
N ILE A 249 8.70 37.30 -27.19
CA ILE A 249 8.71 36.53 -25.94
C ILE A 249 7.89 35.24 -26.08
N CYS A 250 6.64 35.31 -26.53
CA CYS A 250 5.80 34.13 -26.70
C CYS A 250 5.78 33.57 -28.14
N ARG A 251 6.46 34.24 -29.09
CA ARG A 251 6.51 33.87 -30.52
C ARG A 251 5.13 33.72 -31.16
N GLN A 252 4.18 34.58 -30.76
CA GLN A 252 2.85 34.68 -31.34
C GLN A 252 2.48 36.13 -31.64
N PHE A 253 1.48 36.32 -32.52
CA PHE A 253 0.87 37.61 -32.83
C PHE A 253 -0.25 37.91 -31.83
N HIS A 254 -0.22 39.08 -31.20
CA HIS A 254 -1.29 39.53 -30.29
C HIS A 254 -1.62 41.02 -30.51
N SER A 255 -2.79 41.46 -30.05
CA SER A 255 -3.23 42.85 -30.18
C SER A 255 -2.19 43.83 -29.61
N VAL A 256 -2.09 44.99 -30.22
CA VAL A 256 -1.07 46.02 -29.89
C VAL A 256 -1.24 46.53 -28.46
N ASP A 257 -2.45 46.39 -27.90
CA ASP A 257 -2.94 47.13 -26.73
C ASP A 257 -2.88 46.31 -25.43
N ARG A 258 -2.60 45.00 -25.49
CA ARG A 258 -2.45 44.14 -24.30
C ARG A 258 -1.02 43.60 -24.18
N GLY A 259 -0.45 43.74 -22.98
CA GLY A 259 0.78 43.03 -22.61
C GLY A 259 0.54 41.51 -22.53
N CYS A 260 1.56 40.72 -22.88
CA CYS A 260 1.50 39.26 -22.84
C CYS A 260 1.41 38.76 -21.37
N PHE A 261 0.19 38.46 -20.90
CA PHE A 261 -0.05 37.87 -19.58
C PHE A 261 -0.29 36.36 -19.70
N ILE A 262 0.79 35.63 -20.00
CA ILE A 262 0.89 34.23 -19.59
C ILE A 262 1.76 34.24 -18.34
N ARG A 263 1.19 33.92 -17.17
CA ARG A 263 2.04 33.52 -16.05
C ARG A 263 2.81 32.29 -16.53
N PRO A 264 4.15 32.32 -16.55
CA PRO A 264 4.92 31.13 -16.87
C PRO A 264 4.40 30.00 -15.98
N LEU A 265 3.99 28.88 -16.57
CA LEU A 265 4.05 27.62 -15.86
C LEU A 265 5.53 27.44 -15.56
N GLU A 266 5.99 27.88 -14.40
CA GLU A 266 7.30 27.48 -13.94
C GLU A 266 7.25 25.96 -13.90
N PRO A 267 8.03 25.23 -14.73
CA PRO A 267 8.18 23.81 -14.52
C PRO A 267 8.55 23.68 -13.05
N LYS A 268 7.81 22.86 -12.28
CA LYS A 268 8.23 22.53 -10.91
C LYS A 268 9.70 22.15 -11.04
N LYS A 269 10.61 23.02 -10.57
CA LYS A 269 12.05 22.72 -10.60
C LYS A 269 12.16 21.36 -9.95
N SER A 270 12.58 20.34 -10.71
CA SER A 270 12.78 19.03 -10.12
C SER A 270 13.85 19.25 -9.05
N ILE A 271 13.45 19.15 -7.78
CA ILE A 271 14.42 19.25 -6.71
C ILE A 271 15.28 18.00 -6.89
N PRO A 272 16.58 18.14 -7.20
CA PRO A 272 17.40 16.98 -7.46
C PRO A 272 17.43 16.13 -6.20
N TYR A 273 17.03 14.87 -6.32
CA TYR A 273 17.05 13.92 -5.23
C TYR A 273 18.29 13.04 -5.35
N ARG A 274 18.66 12.46 -4.21
CA ARG A 274 19.78 11.55 -4.10
C ARG A 274 19.27 10.12 -4.03
N LEU A 275 19.95 9.24 -4.74
CA LEU A 275 19.76 7.80 -4.66
C LEU A 275 20.88 7.20 -3.84
N VAL A 276 20.53 6.32 -2.90
CA VAL A 276 21.47 5.52 -2.12
C VAL A 276 21.08 4.06 -2.28
N THR A 277 21.89 3.25 -2.93
CA THR A 277 21.70 1.79 -2.93
C THR A 277 22.57 1.19 -1.84
N PHE A 278 22.07 0.18 -1.13
CA PHE A 278 22.84 -0.47 -0.08
C PHE A 278 22.49 -1.96 0.04
N ASP A 279 23.46 -2.73 0.53
CA ASP A 279 23.36 -4.17 0.76
C ASP A 279 24.12 -4.56 2.04
N PHE A 280 23.53 -5.43 2.86
CA PHE A 280 24.10 -5.86 4.13
C PHE A 280 24.60 -7.30 4.06
N GLU A 281 25.75 -7.52 4.70
CA GLU A 281 26.26 -8.84 5.03
C GLU A 281 26.27 -9.05 6.53
N ALA A 282 25.88 -10.27 6.93
CA ALA A 282 25.80 -10.65 8.33
C ALA A 282 26.54 -11.96 8.61
N THR A 283 27.10 -12.05 9.80
CA THR A 283 27.57 -13.32 10.37
C THR A 283 26.37 -14.12 10.88
N GLN A 284 26.53 -15.45 10.91
CA GLN A 284 25.51 -16.41 11.38
C GLN A 284 26.11 -17.43 12.37
N ASN A 285 27.06 -17.00 13.19
CA ASN A 285 27.80 -17.86 14.11
C ASN A 285 27.08 -18.10 15.45
N GLU A 286 26.14 -17.24 15.84
CA GLU A 286 25.44 -17.37 17.12
C GLU A 286 24.10 -18.11 16.96
N LYS A 287 23.89 -19.20 17.71
CA LYS A 287 22.59 -19.89 17.78
C LYS A 287 21.63 -19.10 18.68
N ILE A 288 20.35 -19.02 18.31
CA ILE A 288 19.30 -18.39 19.12
C ILE A 288 18.98 -19.34 20.29
N ARG A 289 19.12 -18.86 21.53
CA ARG A 289 18.74 -19.65 22.72
C ARG A 289 17.22 -19.85 22.73
N ASN A 290 16.77 -21.05 23.08
CA ASN A 290 15.35 -21.43 23.29
C ASN A 290 14.47 -21.63 22.04
N THR A 291 15.01 -22.08 20.90
CA THR A 291 14.18 -22.57 19.78
C THR A 291 14.45 -24.04 19.47
N ILE A 292 13.38 -24.80 19.19
CA ILE A 292 13.42 -26.22 18.76
C ILE A 292 14.15 -26.36 17.41
N GLU A 293 14.16 -25.29 16.61
CA GLU A 293 14.86 -25.23 15.33
C GLU A 293 16.25 -24.58 15.49
N GLU A 294 17.24 -25.06 14.71
CA GLU A 294 18.61 -24.53 14.62
C GLU A 294 18.68 -23.13 13.95
N ARG A 295 18.03 -22.12 14.55
CA ARG A 295 18.04 -20.75 14.04
C ARG A 295 19.29 -20.01 14.48
N ARG A 296 19.94 -19.32 13.53
CA ARG A 296 21.15 -18.51 13.75
C ARG A 296 20.82 -17.01 13.73
N LEU A 297 21.38 -16.27 14.67
CA LEU A 297 21.25 -14.83 14.77
C LEU A 297 22.11 -14.16 13.69
N HIS A 298 21.48 -13.28 12.91
CA HIS A 298 22.16 -12.50 11.88
C HIS A 298 22.71 -11.21 12.50
N LYS A 299 24.03 -11.04 12.51
CA LYS A 299 24.69 -9.81 12.94
C LYS A 299 25.41 -9.14 11.77
N VAL A 300 24.94 -7.96 11.37
CA VAL A 300 25.51 -7.22 10.24
C VAL A 300 26.96 -6.85 10.54
N ASN A 301 27.89 -7.32 9.71
CA ASN A 301 29.32 -7.12 9.86
C ASN A 301 29.94 -6.30 8.72
N PHE A 302 29.21 -6.16 7.61
CA PHE A 302 29.64 -5.40 6.45
C PHE A 302 28.44 -4.78 5.74
N ILE A 303 28.57 -3.52 5.32
CA ILE A 303 27.58 -2.78 4.56
C ILE A 303 28.31 -2.15 3.38
N ALA A 304 27.77 -2.31 2.17
CA ALA A 304 28.19 -1.56 1.00
C ALA A 304 27.08 -0.60 0.57
N ALA A 305 27.41 0.68 0.44
CA ALA A 305 26.48 1.72 0.01
C ALA A 305 27.06 2.51 -1.17
N THR A 306 26.23 2.75 -2.18
CA THR A 306 26.58 3.58 -3.34
C THR A 306 25.63 4.77 -3.44
N VAL A 307 26.16 5.97 -3.67
CA VAL A 307 25.41 7.22 -3.75
C VAL A 307 25.50 7.84 -5.13
N THR A 308 24.35 8.22 -5.68
CA THR A 308 24.28 8.98 -6.92
C THR A 308 23.11 9.98 -6.91
N CYS A 309 23.03 10.83 -7.92
CA CYS A 309 21.94 11.76 -8.16
C CYS A 309 21.71 11.89 -9.66
N THR A 310 20.58 12.47 -10.05
CA THR A 310 20.23 12.65 -11.48
C THR A 310 21.32 13.38 -12.26
N LYS A 311 21.92 14.44 -11.68
CA LYS A 311 23.04 15.17 -12.32
C LYS A 311 24.28 14.31 -12.55
N CYS A 312 24.60 13.41 -11.62
CA CYS A 312 25.73 12.50 -11.76
C CYS A 312 25.46 11.37 -12.76
N MET A 313 24.19 11.03 -12.99
CA MET A 313 23.78 10.04 -14.00
C MET A 313 23.83 10.63 -15.41
N GLU A 314 23.48 11.91 -15.56
CA GLU A 314 23.52 12.64 -16.84
C GLU A 314 24.96 12.94 -17.30
N ASP A 315 25.89 13.16 -16.36
CA ASP A 315 27.30 13.35 -16.68
C ASP A 315 28.02 12.00 -16.88
N GLY A 316 28.13 11.57 -18.14
CA GLY A 316 28.81 10.33 -18.51
C GLY A 316 30.29 10.20 -18.07
N LYS A 317 30.97 11.29 -17.67
CA LYS A 317 32.35 11.24 -17.13
C LYS A 317 32.38 11.03 -15.62
N ILE A 318 31.31 11.42 -14.92
CA ILE A 318 31.15 11.26 -13.46
C ILE A 318 30.34 10.00 -13.15
N TRP A 319 29.47 9.56 -14.06
CA TRP A 319 28.72 8.33 -13.93
C TRP A 319 29.68 7.14 -13.75
N ARG A 320 29.40 6.30 -12.75
CA ARG A 320 30.22 5.13 -12.36
C ARG A 320 31.65 5.39 -11.87
N SER A 321 32.16 6.62 -11.90
CA SER A 321 33.52 6.91 -11.45
C SER A 321 33.57 7.27 -9.95
N PRO A 322 34.62 6.87 -9.20
CA PRO A 322 34.82 7.31 -7.83
C PRO A 322 34.86 8.84 -7.75
N LEU A 323 34.28 9.42 -6.71
CA LEU A 323 34.26 10.88 -6.54
C LEU A 323 35.58 11.35 -5.95
N LYS A 324 35.89 10.90 -4.73
CA LYS A 324 37.04 11.34 -3.95
C LYS A 324 38.37 11.02 -4.63
N GLN A 325 38.50 9.81 -5.18
CA GLN A 325 39.76 9.38 -5.81
C GLN A 325 40.10 10.16 -7.09
N ASN A 326 39.09 10.74 -7.75
CA ASN A 326 39.26 11.58 -8.94
C ASN A 326 39.37 13.07 -8.60
N GLY A 327 39.46 13.45 -7.32
CA GLY A 327 39.43 14.84 -6.88
C GLY A 327 38.10 15.56 -7.15
N LYS A 328 37.02 14.82 -7.42
CA LYS A 328 35.70 15.36 -7.74
C LYS A 328 34.79 15.32 -6.52
N SER A 329 33.98 16.36 -6.33
CA SER A 329 32.92 16.39 -5.33
C SER A 329 31.58 16.70 -6.00
N CYS A 330 30.49 16.20 -5.42
CA CYS A 330 29.16 16.52 -5.87
C CYS A 330 28.40 17.21 -4.73
N ILE A 331 27.82 18.38 -4.98
CA ILE A 331 27.02 19.11 -3.98
C ILE A 331 25.80 18.30 -3.49
N ILE A 332 25.26 17.43 -4.35
CA ILE A 332 24.18 16.50 -4.00
C ILE A 332 24.80 15.27 -3.34
N CYS A 333 25.54 14.41 -4.05
CA CYS A 333 26.00 13.13 -3.52
C CYS A 333 27.01 13.21 -2.36
N GLY A 334 27.72 14.33 -2.22
CA GLY A 334 28.85 14.50 -1.32
C GLY A 334 30.18 14.14 -1.97
N ASN A 335 31.18 13.81 -1.13
CA ASN A 335 32.55 13.53 -1.58
C ASN A 335 32.79 12.06 -1.93
N ASN A 336 31.92 11.15 -1.46
CA ASN A 336 32.15 9.72 -1.59
C ASN A 336 30.97 9.09 -2.34
N ARG A 337 31.25 8.42 -3.45
CA ARG A 337 30.29 7.62 -4.20
C ARG A 337 30.08 6.26 -3.55
N SER A 338 31.18 5.58 -3.27
CA SER A 338 31.18 4.22 -2.76
C SER A 338 31.72 4.23 -1.34
N ILE A 339 30.85 3.90 -0.38
CA ILE A 339 31.17 3.91 1.05
C ILE A 339 30.86 2.53 1.62
N THR A 340 31.77 2.02 2.44
CA THR A 340 31.56 0.77 3.17
C THR A 340 31.68 0.97 4.67
N PHE A 341 30.93 0.17 5.42
CA PHE A 341 30.98 0.13 6.88
C PHE A 341 31.27 -1.31 7.30
N SER A 342 32.37 -1.57 7.99
CA SER A 342 32.83 -2.94 8.25
C SER A 342 33.55 -3.10 9.58
N HIS A 343 33.47 -4.30 10.18
CA HIS A 343 34.18 -4.61 11.42
C HIS A 343 35.71 -4.57 11.30
N ARG A 344 36.23 -4.82 10.09
CA ARG A 344 37.66 -4.87 9.80
C ARG A 344 37.96 -4.13 8.49
N PRO A 345 39.17 -3.57 8.34
CA PRO A 345 39.61 -3.10 7.04
C PRO A 345 39.75 -4.27 6.07
N TYR A 346 39.54 -4.00 4.80
CA TYR A 346 39.79 -4.93 3.71
C TYR A 346 40.64 -4.26 2.63
N ALA A 347 41.46 -5.05 1.96
CA ALA A 347 42.34 -4.61 0.89
C ALA A 347 41.79 -4.99 -0.50
N GLN A 348 42.39 -4.43 -1.55
CA GLN A 348 42.18 -4.80 -2.96
C GLN A 348 40.88 -4.28 -3.63
N THR A 349 39.85 -3.83 -2.91
CA THR A 349 38.67 -3.17 -3.53
C THR A 349 38.81 -1.67 -3.42
N ARG A 350 38.66 -0.97 -4.55
CA ARG A 350 38.68 0.49 -4.57
C ARG A 350 37.31 1.03 -4.16
N VAL A 351 37.26 1.72 -3.03
CA VAL A 351 36.09 2.48 -2.55
C VAL A 351 36.52 3.90 -2.17
N ASP A 352 35.62 4.87 -2.20
CA ASP A 352 35.94 6.26 -1.85
C ASP A 352 36.18 6.43 -0.34
N LYS A 353 35.44 5.68 0.49
CA LYS A 353 35.59 5.69 1.95
C LYS A 353 35.31 4.30 2.54
N GLN A 354 36.22 3.82 3.37
CA GLN A 354 36.03 2.64 4.21
C GLN A 354 35.90 3.10 5.66
N VAL A 355 34.75 2.83 6.29
CA VAL A 355 34.47 3.13 7.70
C VAL A 355 34.64 1.83 8.49
N VAL A 356 35.76 1.70 9.19
CA VAL A 356 36.02 0.55 10.06
C VAL A 356 35.42 0.82 11.44
N THR A 357 34.43 0.02 11.84
CA THR A 357 33.67 0.22 13.09
C THR A 357 33.15 -1.10 13.63
N GLN A 358 32.98 -1.21 14.95
CA GLN A 358 32.32 -2.37 15.57
C GLN A 358 30.78 -2.31 15.48
N THR A 359 30.22 -1.18 15.02
CA THR A 359 28.76 -1.01 14.87
C THR A 359 28.41 -0.50 13.45
N PRO A 360 28.54 -1.34 12.40
CA PRO A 360 28.36 -0.90 11.01
C PRO A 360 27.00 -0.26 10.74
N VAL A 361 25.91 -0.86 11.25
CA VAL A 361 24.56 -0.33 11.03
C VAL A 361 24.38 1.03 11.71
N ARG A 362 24.92 1.23 12.92
CA ARG A 362 24.85 2.51 13.63
C ARG A 362 25.55 3.63 12.86
N GLU A 363 26.74 3.36 12.34
CA GLU A 363 27.51 4.32 11.53
C GLU A 363 26.87 4.57 10.17
N PHE A 364 26.28 3.54 9.54
CA PHE A 364 25.52 3.71 8.31
C PHE A 364 24.29 4.62 8.51
N ILE A 365 23.53 4.41 9.60
CA ILE A 365 22.39 5.28 9.94
C ILE A 365 22.86 6.69 10.31
N GLN A 366 23.99 6.81 11.02
CA GLN A 366 24.59 8.11 11.31
C GLN A 366 24.90 8.89 10.03
N TRP A 367 25.57 8.22 9.09
CA TRP A 367 25.94 8.79 7.81
C TRP A 367 24.72 9.21 6.98
N ILE A 368 23.76 8.32 6.75
CA ILE A 368 22.64 8.58 5.83
C ILE A 368 21.68 9.65 6.36
N LEU A 369 21.46 9.71 7.68
CA LEU A 369 20.51 10.64 8.30
C LEU A 369 21.12 12.01 8.64
N PHE A 370 22.44 12.09 8.86
CA PHE A 370 23.05 13.29 9.46
C PHE A 370 24.28 13.85 8.70
N GLU A 371 25.01 13.04 7.93
CA GLU A 371 26.23 13.52 7.25
C GLU A 371 25.98 13.99 5.81
N LEU A 372 24.87 13.57 5.20
CA LEU A 372 24.50 13.99 3.85
C LEU A 372 23.88 15.39 3.85
N ASN A 373 24.02 16.12 2.74
CA ASN A 373 23.47 17.47 2.60
C ASN A 373 21.93 17.47 2.81
N PRO A 374 21.40 18.18 3.84
CA PRO A 374 19.99 18.17 4.22
C PRO A 374 19.05 18.85 3.21
N GLN A 375 19.58 19.61 2.25
CA GLN A 375 18.77 20.28 1.23
C GLN A 375 18.13 19.31 0.23
N TYR A 376 18.67 18.09 0.12
CA TYR A 376 18.23 17.11 -0.87
C TYR A 376 17.64 15.86 -0.21
N SER A 377 16.45 15.47 -0.65
CA SER A 377 15.80 14.23 -0.21
C SER A 377 16.62 13.01 -0.66
N THR A 378 16.70 12.00 0.21
CA THR A 378 17.42 10.75 -0.07
C THR A 378 16.46 9.58 -0.23
N MET A 379 16.53 8.93 -1.38
CA MET A 379 15.81 7.70 -1.72
C MET A 379 16.78 6.52 -1.55
N ALA A 380 16.56 5.71 -0.52
CA ALA A 380 17.44 4.60 -0.16
C ALA A 380 16.84 3.26 -0.59
N PHE A 381 17.59 2.45 -1.34
CA PHE A 381 17.13 1.18 -1.90
C PHE A 381 18.02 0.01 -1.45
N SER A 382 17.36 -1.03 -0.96
CA SER A 382 17.92 -2.37 -0.76
C SER A 382 17.11 -3.37 -1.59
N HIS A 383 17.75 -4.31 -2.26
CA HIS A 383 17.04 -5.25 -3.13
C HIS A 383 16.51 -6.45 -2.34
N ASN A 384 15.18 -6.61 -2.28
CA ASN A 384 14.50 -7.58 -1.41
C ASN A 384 14.75 -7.35 0.10
N GLY A 385 15.22 -6.15 0.47
CA GLY A 385 15.59 -5.83 1.85
C GLY A 385 14.40 -5.58 2.77
N GLY A 386 13.17 -5.52 2.24
CA GLY A 386 11.95 -5.34 3.03
C GLY A 386 11.69 -6.44 4.06
N ARG A 387 12.34 -7.60 3.93
CA ARG A 387 12.31 -8.70 4.90
C ARG A 387 13.62 -8.91 5.67
N TYR A 388 14.65 -8.14 5.34
CA TYR A 388 16.02 -8.34 5.84
C TYR A 388 16.69 -7.00 6.16
N ASP A 389 17.34 -6.34 5.19
CA ASP A 389 18.16 -5.13 5.41
C ASP A 389 17.38 -4.01 6.08
N MET A 390 16.16 -3.74 5.59
CA MET A 390 15.30 -2.67 6.11
C MET A 390 14.85 -2.93 7.55
N VAL A 391 14.80 -4.19 7.99
CA VAL A 391 14.44 -4.55 9.37
C VAL A 391 15.57 -4.17 10.33
N MET A 392 16.82 -4.42 9.92
CA MET A 392 18.01 -4.03 10.69
C MET A 392 18.17 -2.51 10.73
N VAL A 393 17.90 -1.83 9.60
CA VAL A 393 17.83 -0.36 9.51
C VAL A 393 16.77 0.20 10.46
N PHE A 394 15.56 -0.35 10.45
CA PHE A 394 14.46 0.10 11.31
C PHE A 394 14.82 0.01 12.80
N ARG A 395 15.45 -1.10 13.22
CA ARG A 395 15.90 -1.29 14.61
C ARG A 395 16.84 -0.16 15.05
N GLU A 396 17.85 0.17 14.25
CA GLU A 396 18.82 1.21 14.62
C GLU A 396 18.24 2.63 14.56
N ILE A 397 17.32 2.91 13.62
CA ILE A 397 16.59 4.17 13.58
C ILE A 397 15.77 4.35 14.87
N TYR A 398 15.07 3.29 15.30
CA TYR A 398 14.28 3.29 16.52
C TYR A 398 15.15 3.49 17.78
N LEU A 399 16.29 2.80 17.87
CA LEU A 399 17.23 2.96 18.99
C LEU A 399 17.85 4.36 19.06
N LYS A 400 17.96 5.07 17.93
CA LYS A 400 18.37 6.48 17.87
C LYS A 400 17.25 7.46 18.25
N GLY A 401 16.06 6.98 18.60
CA GLY A 401 14.91 7.82 18.98
C GLY A 401 14.22 8.49 17.80
N VAL A 402 14.44 8.02 16.57
CA VAL A 402 13.76 8.53 15.37
C VAL A 402 12.57 7.62 15.06
N VAL A 403 11.37 8.21 14.87
CA VAL A 403 10.14 7.46 14.58
C VAL A 403 9.79 7.61 13.10
N PRO A 404 10.01 6.59 12.25
CA PRO A 404 9.65 6.65 10.84
C PRO A 404 8.15 6.37 10.62
N SER A 405 7.58 6.95 9.57
CA SER A 405 6.33 6.49 8.98
C SER A 405 6.57 5.19 8.21
N MET A 406 5.71 4.19 8.39
CA MET A 406 5.94 2.85 7.84
C MET A 406 4.77 2.33 7.01
N ILE A 407 5.07 1.79 5.84
CA ILE A 407 4.13 0.99 5.04
C ILE A 407 4.59 -0.47 5.12
N ARG A 408 3.77 -1.34 5.71
CA ARG A 408 4.11 -2.75 5.93
C ARG A 408 2.92 -3.68 5.76
N ARG A 409 3.19 -4.95 5.46
CA ARG A 409 2.23 -6.06 5.53
C ARG A 409 2.85 -7.21 6.32
N GLY A 410 2.31 -7.47 7.51
CA GLY A 410 2.96 -8.37 8.46
C GLY A 410 4.37 -7.87 8.81
N ASN A 411 5.36 -8.76 8.66
CA ASN A 411 6.79 -8.47 8.89
C ASN A 411 7.52 -7.94 7.64
N LYS A 412 6.86 -7.84 6.48
CA LYS A 412 7.47 -7.23 5.30
C LYS A 412 7.27 -5.71 5.32
N LEU A 413 8.37 -4.98 5.31
CA LEU A 413 8.42 -3.53 5.13
C LEU A 413 8.45 -3.19 3.64
N TYR A 414 7.58 -2.29 3.20
CA TYR A 414 7.57 -1.74 1.84
C TYR A 414 8.25 -0.39 1.78
N GLU A 415 8.03 0.43 2.80
CA GLU A 415 8.59 1.77 2.92
C GLU A 415 8.82 2.13 4.39
N LEU A 416 9.98 2.76 4.66
CA LEU A 416 10.25 3.50 5.90
C LEU A 416 10.57 4.95 5.51
N LYS A 417 9.71 5.89 5.88
CA LYS A 417 9.88 7.31 5.59
C LYS A 417 10.23 8.08 6.85
N ILE A 418 11.38 8.76 6.82
CA ILE A 418 11.82 9.70 7.85
C ILE A 418 11.63 11.11 7.29
N PRO A 419 10.71 11.92 7.83
CA PRO A 419 10.54 13.30 7.41
C PRO A 419 11.74 14.15 7.82
N ARG A 420 12.05 15.18 7.04
CA ARG A 420 13.05 16.18 7.42
C ARG A 420 12.64 16.88 8.71
N ASN A 421 13.60 17.06 9.62
CA ASN A 421 13.44 17.94 10.78
C ASN A 421 14.75 18.71 11.03
N ASN A 422 14.82 19.50 12.10
CA ASN A 422 16.00 20.31 12.42
C ASN A 422 17.24 19.47 12.78
N LYS A 423 17.08 18.16 13.00
CA LYS A 423 18.13 17.24 13.40
C LYS A 423 18.51 16.24 12.30
N CYS A 424 17.60 15.84 11.40
CA CYS A 424 17.86 14.78 10.42
C CYS A 424 17.32 15.07 9.01
N ASN A 425 17.99 14.48 8.03
CA ASN A 425 17.66 14.52 6.62
C ASN A 425 16.32 13.81 6.32
N GLU A 426 15.63 14.22 5.24
CA GLU A 426 14.54 13.40 4.69
C GLU A 426 15.15 12.16 4.02
N VAL A 427 14.81 10.98 4.54
CA VAL A 427 15.25 9.70 3.97
C VAL A 427 14.06 8.77 3.81
N ILE A 428 13.92 8.18 2.63
CA ILE A 428 12.86 7.25 2.28
C ILE A 428 13.51 5.92 1.89
N PHE A 429 13.44 4.94 2.78
CA PHE A 429 13.91 3.58 2.49
C PHE A 429 12.81 2.79 1.77
N ARG A 430 13.16 2.12 0.68
CA ARG A 430 12.27 1.28 -0.12
C ARG A 430 12.95 -0.02 -0.52
N ASP A 431 12.12 -1.05 -0.66
CA ASP A 431 12.55 -2.32 -1.23
C ASP A 431 12.41 -2.26 -2.75
N SER A 432 13.55 -2.31 -3.44
CA SER A 432 13.62 -2.16 -4.89
C SER A 432 13.02 -3.37 -5.65
N TYR A 433 12.83 -4.50 -4.97
CA TYR A 433 12.11 -5.65 -5.53
C TYR A 433 10.64 -5.32 -5.85
N ASN A 434 10.06 -4.31 -5.19
CA ASN A 434 8.70 -3.86 -5.50
C ASN A 434 8.63 -3.05 -6.82
N LEU A 435 9.76 -2.51 -7.27
CA LEU A 435 9.89 -1.83 -8.56
C LEU A 435 10.27 -2.83 -9.66
N CYS A 436 11.23 -3.71 -9.36
CA CYS A 436 11.69 -4.74 -10.27
C CYS A 436 11.63 -6.11 -9.58
N PRO A 437 10.54 -6.89 -9.75
CA PRO A 437 10.29 -8.15 -9.04
C PRO A 437 11.07 -9.33 -9.65
N VAL A 438 12.36 -9.12 -9.89
CA VAL A 438 13.30 -10.08 -10.48
C VAL A 438 14.47 -10.24 -9.52
N ALA A 439 14.98 -11.45 -9.35
CA ALA A 439 16.15 -11.70 -8.51
C ALA A 439 17.38 -10.97 -9.07
N LEU A 440 18.19 -10.36 -8.19
CA LEU A 440 19.37 -9.57 -8.57
C LEU A 440 20.27 -10.23 -9.63
N GLY A 441 20.56 -11.54 -9.50
CA GLY A 441 21.38 -12.27 -10.47
C GLY A 441 20.77 -12.37 -11.87
N LYS A 442 19.43 -12.35 -11.99
CA LYS A 442 18.71 -12.37 -13.27
C LYS A 442 18.59 -10.99 -13.91
N LEU A 443 18.84 -9.91 -13.17
CA LEU A 443 18.78 -8.55 -13.72
C LEU A 443 19.86 -8.31 -14.78
N ILE A 444 21.02 -8.96 -14.64
CA ILE A 444 22.13 -8.85 -15.59
C ILE A 444 21.68 -9.25 -17.00
N GLY A 445 21.10 -10.45 -17.14
CA GLY A 445 20.57 -10.94 -18.41
C GLY A 445 19.31 -10.21 -18.86
N ALA A 446 18.42 -9.83 -17.93
CA ALA A 446 17.16 -9.17 -18.27
C ALA A 446 17.33 -7.75 -18.85
N PHE A 447 18.36 -7.02 -18.40
CA PHE A 447 18.63 -5.63 -18.82
C PHE A 447 19.91 -5.48 -19.63
N GLY A 448 20.59 -6.58 -19.99
CA GLY A 448 21.85 -6.54 -20.75
C GLY A 448 22.96 -5.77 -20.02
N LEU A 449 23.01 -5.87 -18.69
CA LEU A 449 23.95 -5.10 -17.89
C LEU A 449 25.37 -5.66 -18.08
N GLN A 450 26.32 -4.79 -18.40
CA GLN A 450 27.74 -5.15 -18.51
C GLN A 450 28.38 -5.23 -17.12
N VAL A 451 27.93 -6.17 -16.30
CA VAL A 451 28.49 -6.41 -14.96
C VAL A 451 28.81 -7.88 -14.79
N THR A 452 29.88 -8.16 -14.04
CA THR A 452 30.28 -9.53 -13.68
C THR A 452 29.14 -10.28 -13.00
N GLU A 453 29.07 -11.61 -13.16
CA GLU A 453 28.02 -12.42 -12.55
C GLU A 453 28.14 -12.50 -11.01
N LYS A 454 27.02 -12.78 -10.33
CA LYS A 454 26.98 -12.93 -8.87
C LYS A 454 27.62 -14.26 -8.48
N GLN A 455 28.76 -14.18 -7.81
CA GLN A 455 29.46 -15.37 -7.32
C GLN A 455 28.85 -15.88 -6.02
N PHE A 456 29.04 -17.17 -5.76
CA PHE A 456 28.58 -17.82 -4.54
C PHE A 456 29.34 -17.32 -3.31
N PHE A 457 28.62 -17.03 -2.24
CA PHE A 457 29.21 -16.48 -1.01
C PHE A 457 29.15 -17.51 0.12
N PRO A 458 30.28 -17.77 0.81
CA PRO A 458 30.33 -18.72 1.91
C PRO A 458 29.79 -18.06 3.19
N HIS A 459 28.47 -18.10 3.36
CA HIS A 459 27.74 -17.48 4.45
C HIS A 459 28.24 -17.91 5.84
N LEU A 460 28.57 -19.18 6.04
CA LEU A 460 29.01 -19.68 7.36
C LEU A 460 30.50 -19.44 7.62
N ALA A 461 31.30 -19.24 6.57
CA ALA A 461 32.70 -18.84 6.71
C ALA A 461 32.85 -17.33 6.99
N ASN A 462 31.77 -16.55 6.92
CA ASN A 462 31.73 -15.13 7.28
C ASN A 462 31.74 -14.96 8.81
N ILE A 463 32.90 -15.17 9.42
CA ILE A 463 33.16 -15.04 10.87
C ILE A 463 34.43 -14.22 11.12
N SER A 464 34.55 -13.66 12.33
CA SER A 464 35.64 -12.74 12.70
C SER A 464 37.03 -13.33 12.58
N GLU A 465 37.18 -14.60 12.93
CA GLU A 465 38.43 -15.37 13.00
C GLU A 465 39.08 -15.52 11.63
N ASN A 466 38.24 -15.42 10.61
CA ASN A 466 38.51 -15.69 9.23
C ASN A 466 38.96 -14.41 8.48
N TYR A 467 38.68 -13.23 9.02
CA TYR A 467 39.02 -11.95 8.38
C TYR A 467 40.54 -11.69 8.38
N GLY A 468 41.05 -11.20 7.25
CA GLY A 468 42.48 -10.89 7.07
C GLY A 468 43.39 -12.12 6.93
N ARG A 469 42.86 -13.34 7.07
CA ARG A 469 43.60 -14.59 6.86
C ARG A 469 43.45 -15.09 5.44
N THR A 470 44.53 -15.66 4.92
CA THR A 470 44.54 -16.47 3.71
C THR A 470 44.12 -17.89 4.06
N LEU A 471 42.99 -18.34 3.54
CA LEU A 471 42.58 -19.73 3.67
C LEU A 471 43.46 -20.60 2.75
N GLN A 472 43.98 -21.69 3.30
CA GLN A 472 44.75 -22.69 2.54
C GLN A 472 43.87 -23.49 1.57
N GLN A 473 42.58 -23.58 1.86
CA GLN A 473 41.60 -24.36 1.11
C GLN A 473 40.32 -23.53 0.94
N LEU A 474 39.50 -23.84 -0.07
CA LEU A 474 38.18 -23.22 -0.20
C LEU A 474 37.29 -23.58 1.01
N PRO A 475 36.38 -22.69 1.43
CA PRO A 475 35.36 -23.03 2.43
C PRO A 475 34.58 -24.27 2.02
N GLN A 476 34.12 -25.05 2.99
CA GLN A 476 33.40 -26.29 2.71
C GLN A 476 32.07 -25.99 1.99
N LYS A 477 31.54 -26.94 1.21
CA LYS A 477 30.26 -26.74 0.50
C LYS A 477 29.12 -26.34 1.46
N SER A 478 29.11 -26.92 2.66
CA SER A 478 28.17 -26.57 3.74
C SER A 478 28.23 -25.09 4.12
N ASP A 479 29.40 -24.43 4.03
CA ASP A 479 29.55 -23.02 4.36
C ASP A 479 28.80 -22.09 3.37
N TYR A 480 28.46 -22.58 2.19
CA TYR A 480 27.67 -21.88 1.18
C TYR A 480 26.16 -22.14 1.32
N LEU A 481 25.72 -22.88 2.34
CA LEU A 481 24.34 -23.35 2.49
C LEU A 481 23.88 -24.21 1.30
N TYR A 482 24.80 -25.04 0.78
CA TYR A 482 24.60 -25.89 -0.39
C TYR A 482 23.35 -26.78 -0.31
N GLU A 483 23.07 -27.36 0.86
CA GLU A 483 21.90 -28.22 1.10
C GLU A 483 20.56 -27.48 0.94
N GLY A 484 20.53 -26.16 1.16
CA GLY A 484 19.35 -25.32 0.97
C GLY A 484 19.14 -24.83 -0.47
N MET A 485 20.06 -25.14 -1.39
CA MET A 485 19.96 -24.75 -2.80
C MET A 485 19.06 -25.72 -3.58
N ARG A 486 18.42 -25.23 -4.65
CA ARG A 486 17.68 -26.09 -5.59
C ARG A 486 18.65 -26.91 -6.45
N PRO A 487 18.25 -28.08 -6.95
CA PRO A 487 19.12 -28.94 -7.76
C PRO A 487 19.78 -28.23 -8.95
N GLU A 488 19.05 -27.36 -9.67
CA GLU A 488 19.64 -26.62 -10.80
C GLU A 488 20.79 -25.71 -10.36
N LYS A 489 20.62 -25.04 -9.20
CA LYS A 489 21.60 -24.12 -8.63
C LYS A 489 22.77 -24.87 -7.97
N GLN A 490 22.54 -26.07 -7.47
CA GLN A 490 23.60 -26.97 -6.98
C GLN A 490 24.54 -27.37 -8.13
N ASN A 491 24.01 -27.67 -9.31
CA ASN A 491 24.82 -27.96 -10.49
C ASN A 491 25.67 -26.75 -10.95
N GLU A 492 25.09 -25.54 -10.93
CA GLU A 492 25.83 -24.29 -11.19
C GLU A 492 26.93 -24.07 -10.14
N PHE A 493 26.61 -24.31 -8.86
CA PHE A 493 27.56 -24.21 -7.76
C PHE A 493 28.72 -25.19 -7.92
N ASP A 494 28.45 -26.45 -8.20
CA ASP A 494 29.48 -27.50 -8.31
C ASP A 494 30.47 -27.21 -9.44
N LYS A 495 29.98 -26.76 -10.60
CA LYS A 495 30.86 -26.30 -11.70
C LYS A 495 31.76 -25.16 -11.24
N CYS A 496 31.16 -24.11 -10.65
CA CYS A 496 31.90 -22.95 -10.17
C CYS A 496 32.91 -23.31 -9.06
N TYR A 497 32.53 -24.19 -8.14
CA TYR A 497 33.35 -24.61 -7.00
C TYR A 497 34.56 -25.43 -7.44
N GLU A 498 34.39 -26.35 -8.40
CA GLU A 498 35.50 -27.13 -8.96
C GLU A 498 36.44 -26.27 -9.82
N ASP A 499 35.91 -25.34 -10.62
CA ASP A 499 36.73 -24.39 -11.38
C ASP A 499 37.54 -23.46 -10.45
N GLU A 500 36.92 -23.01 -9.36
CA GLU A 500 37.60 -22.23 -8.33
C GLU A 500 38.64 -23.06 -7.58
N LYS A 501 38.40 -24.35 -7.33
CA LYS A 501 39.34 -25.27 -6.66
C LYS A 501 40.59 -25.50 -7.50
N LYS A 502 40.43 -25.68 -8.82
CA LYS A 502 41.54 -25.79 -9.78
C LYS A 502 42.36 -24.49 -9.85
N SER A 503 41.70 -23.34 -9.80
CA SER A 503 42.35 -22.02 -9.85
C SER A 503 42.98 -21.59 -8.51
N ALA A 504 42.48 -22.09 -7.39
CA ALA A 504 42.95 -21.72 -6.04
C ALA A 504 44.32 -22.30 -5.70
N VAL A 505 44.75 -23.38 -6.37
CA VAL A 505 46.10 -23.96 -6.23
C VAL A 505 47.21 -22.95 -6.60
N LEU A 506 46.89 -21.91 -7.39
CA LEU A 506 47.85 -20.89 -7.83
C LEU A 506 47.85 -19.58 -7.01
N PHE A 507 46.86 -19.35 -6.13
CA PHE A 507 46.76 -18.10 -5.37
C PHE A 507 46.07 -18.32 -4.02
N GLY A 508 46.82 -18.21 -2.92
CA GLY A 508 46.27 -18.18 -1.56
C GLY A 508 45.17 -17.12 -1.44
N ARG A 509 43.95 -17.54 -1.08
CA ARG A 509 42.76 -16.67 -1.04
C ARG A 509 42.47 -16.19 0.37
N SER A 510 42.49 -14.89 0.61
CA SER A 510 42.04 -14.30 1.87
C SER A 510 40.53 -14.06 1.88
N ILE A 511 39.88 -14.20 3.04
CA ILE A 511 38.44 -13.88 3.18
C ILE A 511 38.18 -12.37 3.00
N GLY A 512 39.22 -11.54 3.09
CA GLY A 512 39.18 -10.16 2.58
C GLY A 512 38.78 -10.07 1.09
N ARG A 513 39.11 -11.08 0.26
CA ARG A 513 38.64 -11.20 -1.13
C ARG A 513 37.18 -11.67 -1.27
N ILE A 514 36.58 -12.25 -0.22
CA ILE A 514 35.17 -12.67 -0.24
C ILE A 514 34.23 -11.48 -0.02
N LEU A 515 34.63 -10.52 0.84
CA LEU A 515 33.94 -9.22 0.98
C LEU A 515 34.21 -8.29 -0.23
N HIS A 516 35.40 -8.42 -0.83
CA HIS A 516 35.84 -7.69 -2.04
C HIS A 516 34.93 -7.90 -3.25
N LYS A 517 34.51 -9.15 -3.49
CA LYS A 517 33.66 -9.54 -4.63
C LYS A 517 32.24 -8.94 -4.57
N ARG A 518 31.77 -8.43 -3.42
CA ARG A 518 30.42 -7.88 -3.21
C ARG A 518 30.30 -6.36 -3.24
N CYS A 519 31.39 -5.61 -3.12
CA CYS A 519 31.30 -4.17 -3.38
C CYS A 519 30.81 -3.90 -4.82
N ALA A 520 31.15 -4.82 -5.75
CA ALA A 520 30.59 -4.86 -7.11
C ALA A 520 29.07 -5.11 -7.14
N ASP A 521 28.49 -5.87 -6.21
CA ASP A 521 27.03 -6.12 -6.12
C ASP A 521 26.25 -4.87 -5.72
N SER A 522 26.83 -4.00 -4.89
CA SER A 522 26.24 -2.69 -4.57
C SER A 522 26.24 -1.75 -5.78
N HIS A 523 27.31 -1.79 -6.60
CA HIS A 523 27.40 -1.04 -7.86
C HIS A 523 26.36 -1.55 -8.87
N ARG A 524 26.13 -2.87 -8.95
CA ARG A 524 25.05 -3.51 -9.75
C ARG A 524 23.67 -2.97 -9.41
N SER A 525 23.38 -2.82 -8.12
CA SER A 525 22.08 -2.28 -7.68
C SER A 525 21.89 -0.86 -8.21
N THR A 526 22.92 0.00 -8.19
CA THR A 526 22.87 1.34 -8.80
C THR A 526 22.73 1.35 -10.32
N ASP A 527 23.28 0.35 -11.02
CA ASP A 527 23.14 0.26 -12.49
C ASP A 527 21.74 -0.19 -12.93
N CYS A 528 20.99 -0.87 -12.07
CA CYS A 528 19.61 -1.27 -12.30
C CYS A 528 18.56 -0.18 -12.01
N PHE A 529 18.88 0.84 -11.20
CA PHE A 529 17.90 1.78 -10.63
C PHE A 529 18.15 3.25 -10.99
#